data_AF-A0A504YM98-F1
#
_entry.id   AF-A0A504YM98-F1
#
_cell.length_a   1.000
_cell.length_b   1.000
_cell.length_c   1.000
_cell.angle_alpha   90.00
_cell.angle_beta   90.00
_cell.angle_gamma   90.00
#
_symmetry.space_group_name_H-M   'P 1'
#
loop_
_entity.id
_entity.type
_entity.pdbx_description
1 polymer ?
#
loop_
_entity_poly.entity_id
_entity_poly.type
_entity_poly.pdbx_seq_one_letter_code
_entity_poly.pdbx_strand_id
1 'polypeptide(L)'
;MRLSLCFKGMDLRRVVRVLNQCCAPHLADTWDNVGLLVQSSETIVVSRVLVTNDLTEPVLSEARKLETSLIVSYHPPMFSPLKRITNSHWKERLIAACLENRIAIYSPHTGLDAKMNGVNDWLLSPFDLISKKPITPVPHREESVTKLTLPISESFSQFYMSLSGTPVSARLSCIDGPTINLTCSTMSLPSVMKQARDVGILPIGAEEIRKVILFFILTLRDGQ
;
A
#
# COMPACT_ATOMS: atom_id res chain seq x y z
N MET A 1 -6.08 -0.23 -18.36
CA MET A 1 -4.99 0.69 -17.97
C MET A 1 -3.87 -0.11 -17.32
N ARG A 2 -2.61 0.12 -17.70
CA ARG A 2 -1.44 -0.64 -17.20
C ARG A 2 -0.25 0.30 -17.04
N LEU A 3 0.52 0.10 -15.99
CA LEU A 3 1.70 0.91 -15.68
C LEU A 3 2.80 0.04 -15.09
N SER A 4 4.06 0.34 -15.45
CA SER A 4 5.24 -0.23 -14.81
C SER A 4 6.12 0.86 -14.19
N LEU A 5 6.56 0.64 -12.95
CA LEU A 5 7.43 1.55 -12.21
C LEU A 5 8.69 0.81 -11.76
N CYS A 6 9.86 1.41 -11.96
CA CYS A 6 11.16 0.86 -11.59
C CYS A 6 11.81 1.72 -10.50
N PHE A 7 12.41 1.11 -9.49
CA PHE A 7 13.11 1.81 -8.40
C PHE A 7 14.24 0.96 -7.81
N LYS A 8 15.09 1.60 -6.98
CA LYS A 8 16.16 0.91 -6.24
C LYS A 8 15.53 -0.15 -5.32
N GLY A 9 15.90 -1.41 -5.51
CA GLY A 9 15.22 -2.57 -4.91
C GLY A 9 14.86 -2.40 -3.43
N MET A 10 13.61 -2.73 -3.07
CA MET A 10 13.08 -2.63 -1.70
C MET A 10 12.49 -3.96 -1.22
N ASP A 11 12.66 -4.30 0.06
CA ASP A 11 12.04 -5.51 0.63
C ASP A 11 10.50 -5.46 0.50
N LEU A 12 9.90 -6.55 0.02
CA LEU A 12 8.46 -6.67 -0.20
C LEU A 12 7.64 -6.37 1.07
N ARG A 13 8.10 -6.76 2.26
CA ARG A 13 7.38 -6.48 3.52
C ARG A 13 7.27 -4.98 3.76
N ARG A 14 8.33 -4.24 3.42
CA ARG A 14 8.32 -2.77 3.48
C ARG A 14 7.36 -2.19 2.44
N VAL A 15 7.37 -2.70 1.22
CA VAL A 15 6.44 -2.28 0.16
C VAL A 15 4.99 -2.50 0.59
N VAL A 16 4.64 -3.70 1.04
CA VAL A 16 3.30 -4.06 1.53
C VAL A 16 2.88 -3.20 2.72
N ARG A 17 3.80 -2.90 3.65
CA ARG A 17 3.51 -1.97 4.75
C ARG A 17 3.08 -0.59 4.23
N VAL A 18 3.76 -0.07 3.21
CA VAL A 18 3.38 1.22 2.60
C VAL A 18 2.05 1.11 1.85
N LEU A 19 1.82 0.03 1.10
CA LEU A 19 0.54 -0.20 0.42
C LEU A 19 -0.63 -0.24 1.43
N ASN A 20 -0.45 -0.94 2.54
CA ASN A 20 -1.44 -1.02 3.63
C ASN A 20 -1.63 0.32 4.36
N GLN A 21 -0.62 1.17 4.45
CA GLN A 21 -0.77 2.52 5.00
C GLN A 21 -1.59 3.42 4.08
N CYS A 22 -1.45 3.23 2.77
CA CYS A 22 -2.21 3.98 1.78
C CYS A 22 -3.64 3.46 1.62
N CYS A 23 -3.86 2.15 1.78
CA CYS A 23 -5.17 1.52 1.71
C CYS A 23 -5.24 0.47 2.82
N ALA A 24 -5.80 0.85 3.97
CA ALA A 24 -5.82 -0.01 5.13
C ALA A 24 -6.73 -1.23 4.89
N PRO A 25 -6.24 -2.48 5.06
CA PRO A 25 -7.04 -3.68 4.75
C PRO A 25 -8.36 -3.78 5.52
N HIS A 26 -8.48 -3.14 6.69
CA HIS A 26 -9.71 -3.14 7.48
C HIS A 26 -10.83 -2.27 6.89
N LEU A 27 -10.54 -1.47 5.85
CA LEU A 27 -11.55 -0.73 5.11
C LEU A 27 -12.27 -1.62 4.09
N ALA A 28 -11.67 -2.75 3.72
CA ALA A 28 -12.29 -3.69 2.80
C ALA A 28 -13.51 -4.35 3.42
N ASP A 29 -14.44 -4.75 2.57
CA ASP A 29 -15.63 -5.46 3.02
C ASP A 29 -15.26 -6.86 3.54
N THR A 30 -16.09 -7.39 4.43
CA THR A 30 -15.85 -8.62 5.19
C THR A 30 -15.76 -9.88 4.32
N TRP A 31 -16.36 -9.86 3.12
CA TRP A 31 -16.33 -10.96 2.16
C TRP A 31 -15.12 -10.90 1.21
N ASP A 32 -14.35 -9.80 1.23
CA ASP A 32 -13.32 -9.54 0.23
C ASP A 32 -11.97 -10.20 0.58
N ASN A 33 -11.12 -10.37 -0.43
CA ASN A 33 -9.77 -10.91 -0.28
C ASN A 33 -8.71 -9.89 -0.74
N VAL A 34 -8.32 -9.00 0.18
CA VAL A 34 -7.38 -7.90 -0.05
C VAL A 34 -6.02 -8.14 0.60
N GLY A 35 -5.04 -7.32 0.25
CA GLY A 35 -3.68 -7.35 0.78
C GLY A 35 -2.72 -8.15 -0.09
N LEU A 36 -1.66 -8.69 0.52
CA LEU A 36 -0.70 -9.55 -0.16
C LEU A 36 -1.29 -10.95 -0.34
N LEU A 37 -1.50 -11.37 -1.58
CA LEU A 37 -2.18 -12.61 -1.93
C LEU A 37 -1.19 -13.72 -2.32
N VAL A 38 -0.07 -13.37 -2.97
CA VAL A 38 0.95 -14.33 -3.41
C VAL A 38 2.33 -13.83 -3.06
N GLN A 39 3.15 -14.70 -2.49
CA GLN A 39 4.56 -14.50 -2.19
C GLN A 39 5.31 -15.83 -2.36
N SER A 40 6.37 -15.86 -3.16
CA SER A 40 7.13 -17.09 -3.46
C SER A 40 8.23 -17.42 -2.45
N SER A 41 8.69 -16.44 -1.67
CA SER A 41 9.78 -16.56 -0.70
C SER A 41 9.66 -15.49 0.38
N GLU A 42 10.17 -15.76 1.58
CA GLU A 42 10.19 -14.80 2.69
C GLU A 42 10.87 -13.48 2.31
N THR A 43 11.92 -13.54 1.51
CA THR A 43 12.70 -12.38 1.05
C THR A 43 12.49 -12.15 -0.44
N ILE A 44 11.75 -11.10 -0.79
CA ILE A 44 11.59 -10.63 -2.17
C ILE A 44 12.05 -9.17 -2.22
N VAL A 45 12.99 -8.89 -3.12
CA VAL A 45 13.39 -7.51 -3.44
C VAL A 45 12.54 -7.04 -4.60
N VAL A 46 11.70 -6.04 -4.34
CA VAL A 46 10.86 -5.40 -5.35
C VAL A 46 11.68 -4.32 -6.04
N SER A 47 12.06 -4.56 -7.28
CA SER A 47 12.71 -3.58 -8.17
C SER A 47 11.71 -2.96 -9.15
N ARG A 48 10.66 -3.70 -9.49
CA ARG A 48 9.64 -3.26 -10.43
C ARG A 48 8.23 -3.67 -10.00
N VAL A 49 7.32 -2.72 -10.11
CA VAL A 49 5.88 -2.92 -9.83
C VAL A 49 5.10 -2.74 -11.13
N LEU A 50 4.24 -3.71 -11.45
CA LEU A 50 3.21 -3.57 -12.49
C LEU A 50 1.86 -3.36 -11.82
N VAL A 51 1.10 -2.39 -12.30
CA VAL A 51 -0.24 -2.10 -11.79
C VAL A 51 -1.28 -2.34 -12.88
N THR A 52 -2.36 -3.06 -12.54
CA THR A 52 -3.42 -3.45 -13.48
C THR A 52 -4.79 -3.47 -12.79
N ASN A 53 -5.86 -3.38 -13.58
CA ASN A 53 -7.21 -3.64 -13.08
C ASN A 53 -7.42 -5.14 -12.84
N ASP A 54 -7.16 -5.93 -13.89
CA ASP A 54 -7.29 -7.37 -13.91
C ASP A 54 -5.95 -8.03 -14.21
N LEU A 55 -5.56 -9.02 -13.40
CA LEU A 55 -4.43 -9.86 -13.70
C LEU A 55 -4.88 -11.07 -14.54
N THR A 56 -4.62 -11.01 -15.84
CA THR A 56 -4.90 -12.07 -16.81
C THR A 56 -3.59 -12.71 -17.30
N GLU A 57 -3.66 -13.88 -17.97
CA GLU A 57 -2.46 -14.53 -18.53
C GLU A 57 -1.66 -13.61 -19.48
N PRO A 58 -2.27 -12.82 -20.38
CA PRO A 58 -1.53 -11.81 -21.17
C PRO A 58 -0.83 -10.75 -20.33
N VAL A 59 -1.46 -10.26 -19.25
CA VAL A 59 -0.86 -9.27 -18.34
C VAL A 59 0.29 -9.89 -17.55
N LEU A 60 0.19 -11.16 -17.16
CA LEU A 60 1.30 -11.87 -16.54
C LEU A 60 2.47 -12.06 -17.51
N SER A 61 2.20 -12.37 -18.79
CA SER A 61 3.22 -12.46 -19.82
C SER A 61 3.98 -11.13 -20.00
N GLU A 62 3.26 -10.01 -20.00
CA GLU A 62 3.84 -8.67 -19.98
C GLU A 62 4.68 -8.42 -18.72
N ALA A 63 4.15 -8.73 -17.53
CA ALA A 63 4.85 -8.57 -16.27
C ALA A 63 6.19 -9.32 -16.24
N ARG A 64 6.23 -10.54 -16.81
CA ARG A 64 7.44 -11.35 -16.97
C ARG A 64 8.45 -10.71 -17.91
N LYS A 65 8.01 -10.22 -19.08
CA LYS A 65 8.87 -9.50 -20.04
C LYS A 65 9.48 -8.25 -19.44
N LEU A 66 8.77 -7.59 -18.54
CA LEU A 66 9.22 -6.40 -17.84
C LEU A 66 10.10 -6.73 -16.62
N GLU A 67 10.28 -7.99 -16.25
CA GLU A 67 11.00 -8.39 -15.03
C GLU A 67 10.37 -7.80 -13.76
N THR A 68 9.03 -7.84 -13.71
CA THR A 68 8.23 -7.34 -12.58
C THR A 68 8.41 -8.24 -11.35
N SER A 69 8.62 -7.64 -10.18
CA SER A 69 8.72 -8.37 -8.90
C SER A 69 7.41 -8.35 -8.10
N LEU A 70 6.55 -7.36 -8.34
CA LEU A 70 5.25 -7.20 -7.68
C LEU A 70 4.19 -6.74 -8.66
N ILE A 71 3.06 -7.43 -8.69
CA ILE A 71 1.85 -6.99 -9.38
C ILE A 71 0.86 -6.46 -8.36
N VAL A 72 0.37 -5.24 -8.57
CA VAL A 72 -0.77 -4.67 -7.85
C VAL A 72 -1.98 -4.78 -8.77
N SER A 73 -2.89 -5.70 -8.47
CA SER A 73 -4.12 -5.95 -9.23
C SER A 73 -5.32 -5.41 -8.48
N TYR A 74 -6.11 -4.52 -9.09
CA TYR A 74 -7.32 -4.00 -8.45
C TYR A 74 -8.28 -5.12 -8.06
N HIS A 75 -8.65 -5.98 -9.01
CA HIS A 75 -9.43 -7.18 -8.72
C HIS A 75 -8.52 -8.30 -8.20
N PRO A 76 -8.90 -9.00 -7.10
CA PRO A 76 -8.14 -10.12 -6.58
C PRO A 76 -8.20 -11.30 -7.57
N PRO A 77 -7.07 -11.77 -8.14
CA PRO A 77 -7.10 -12.96 -8.99
C PRO A 77 -7.56 -14.19 -8.19
N MET A 78 -7.23 -14.23 -6.90
CA MET A 78 -7.69 -15.23 -5.92
C MET A 78 -8.88 -14.72 -5.10
N PHE A 79 -9.98 -14.36 -5.76
CA PHE A 79 -11.19 -13.91 -5.06
C PHE A 79 -11.82 -14.99 -4.16
N SER A 80 -11.80 -16.25 -4.60
CA SER A 80 -12.27 -17.39 -3.80
C SER A 80 -11.09 -18.31 -3.50
N PRO A 81 -11.10 -19.01 -2.34
CA PRO A 81 -10.04 -19.95 -1.99
C PRO A 81 -9.83 -21.03 -3.07
N LEU A 82 -8.59 -21.20 -3.51
CA LEU A 82 -8.21 -22.27 -4.44
C LEU A 82 -8.06 -23.58 -3.67
N LYS A 83 -8.83 -24.60 -4.03
CA LYS A 83 -8.73 -25.94 -3.41
C LYS A 83 -7.52 -26.74 -3.91
N ARG A 84 -7.00 -26.39 -5.09
CA ARG A 84 -5.85 -27.01 -5.75
C ARG A 84 -5.16 -25.97 -6.65
N ILE A 85 -3.90 -26.22 -6.97
CA ILE A 85 -3.13 -25.43 -7.94
C ILE A 85 -2.53 -26.42 -8.94
N THR A 86 -3.17 -26.54 -10.11
CA THR A 86 -2.76 -27.38 -11.24
C THR A 86 -2.82 -26.57 -12.54
N ASN A 87 -2.46 -27.18 -13.66
CA ASN A 87 -2.57 -26.51 -14.97
C ASN A 87 -3.99 -26.52 -15.57
N SER A 88 -4.99 -27.04 -14.85
CA SER A 88 -6.35 -27.25 -15.36
C SER A 88 -7.14 -25.95 -15.51
N HIS A 89 -6.96 -24.98 -14.60
CA HIS A 89 -7.68 -23.70 -14.63
C HIS A 89 -6.73 -22.51 -14.79
N TRP A 90 -7.15 -21.48 -15.51
CA TRP A 90 -6.27 -20.33 -15.83
C TRP A 90 -5.79 -19.57 -14.59
N LYS A 91 -6.63 -19.43 -13.57
CA LYS A 91 -6.22 -18.82 -12.29
C LYS A 91 -5.14 -19.63 -11.59
N GLU A 92 -5.24 -20.96 -11.63
CA GLU A 92 -4.24 -21.84 -11.02
C GLU A 92 -2.90 -21.75 -11.77
N ARG A 93 -2.92 -21.78 -13.11
CA ARG A 93 -1.74 -21.53 -13.95
C ARG A 93 -1.09 -20.18 -13.70
N LEU A 94 -1.89 -19.14 -13.57
CA LEU A 94 -1.44 -17.78 -13.28
C LEU A 94 -0.70 -17.73 -11.94
N ILE A 95 -1.27 -18.33 -10.90
CA ILE A 95 -0.65 -18.35 -9.56
C ILE A 95 0.64 -19.20 -9.58
N ALA A 96 0.61 -20.39 -10.20
CA ALA A 96 1.79 -21.23 -10.37
C ALA A 96 2.92 -20.48 -11.08
N ALA A 97 2.61 -19.81 -12.20
CA ALA A 97 3.58 -19.01 -12.93
C ALA A 97 4.10 -17.81 -12.13
N CYS A 98 3.26 -17.14 -11.32
CA CYS A 98 3.73 -16.06 -10.44
C CYS A 98 4.73 -16.59 -9.39
N LEU A 99 4.44 -17.74 -8.78
CA LEU A 99 5.33 -18.38 -7.82
C LEU A 99 6.67 -18.76 -8.45
N GLU A 100 6.65 -19.44 -9.60
CA GLU A 100 7.85 -19.84 -10.35
C GLU A 100 8.74 -18.65 -10.74
N ASN A 101 8.13 -17.54 -11.16
CA ASN A 101 8.83 -16.34 -11.61
C ASN A 101 9.13 -15.34 -10.48
N ARG A 102 8.86 -15.73 -9.22
CA ARG A 102 9.03 -14.89 -8.01
C ARG A 102 8.33 -13.53 -8.08
N ILE A 103 7.12 -13.52 -8.64
CA ILE A 103 6.28 -12.33 -8.75
C ILE A 103 5.25 -12.36 -7.63
N ALA A 104 5.31 -11.37 -6.73
CA ALA A 104 4.31 -11.18 -5.69
C ALA A 104 3.02 -10.58 -6.26
N ILE A 105 1.88 -10.84 -5.61
CA ILE A 105 0.59 -10.24 -5.97
C ILE A 105 -0.01 -9.54 -4.76
N TYR A 106 -0.40 -8.28 -4.92
CA TYR A 106 -1.15 -7.51 -3.93
C TYR A 106 -2.46 -7.00 -4.55
N SER A 107 -3.55 -6.97 -3.78
CA SER A 107 -4.84 -6.44 -4.24
C SER A 107 -5.51 -5.54 -3.20
N PRO A 108 -5.83 -4.27 -3.51
CA PRO A 108 -6.50 -3.39 -2.56
C PRO A 108 -8.04 -3.42 -2.64
N HIS A 109 -8.61 -3.78 -3.81
CA HIS A 109 -10.04 -3.94 -4.12
C HIS A 109 -10.99 -3.03 -3.31
N THR A 110 -11.96 -3.59 -2.57
CA THR A 110 -12.98 -2.79 -1.85
C THR A 110 -12.39 -1.89 -0.78
N GLY A 111 -11.20 -2.22 -0.26
CA GLY A 111 -10.48 -1.34 0.65
C GLY A 111 -10.12 0.00 -0.01
N LEU A 112 -9.83 -0.01 -1.31
CA LEU A 112 -9.55 1.21 -2.07
C LEU A 112 -10.83 1.96 -2.45
N ASP A 113 -11.94 1.26 -2.61
CA ASP A 113 -13.27 1.87 -2.83
C ASP A 113 -13.74 2.64 -1.60
N ALA A 114 -13.55 2.07 -0.41
CA ALA A 114 -13.95 2.66 0.86
C ALA A 114 -12.98 3.73 1.37
N LYS A 115 -11.76 3.78 0.84
CA LYS A 115 -10.72 4.72 1.26
C LYS A 115 -11.10 6.15 0.86
N MET A 116 -10.93 7.08 1.81
CA MET A 116 -10.96 8.52 1.52
C MET A 116 -9.85 8.91 0.53
N ASN A 117 -10.19 9.74 -0.44
CA ASN A 117 -9.39 10.01 -1.64
C ASN A 117 -9.01 8.69 -2.35
N GLY A 118 -9.98 7.78 -2.47
CA GLY A 118 -9.90 6.50 -3.16
C GLY A 118 -10.59 6.52 -4.53
N VAL A 119 -11.02 5.35 -5.01
CA VAL A 119 -11.63 5.20 -6.35
C VAL A 119 -12.92 6.00 -6.47
N ASN A 120 -13.82 5.92 -5.48
CA ASN A 120 -15.09 6.64 -5.50
C ASN A 120 -14.89 8.17 -5.49
N ASP A 121 -13.93 8.67 -4.72
CA ASP A 121 -13.59 10.10 -4.72
C ASP A 121 -13.02 10.56 -6.05
N TRP A 122 -12.22 9.70 -6.72
CA TRP A 122 -11.70 9.96 -8.05
C TRP A 122 -12.83 9.96 -9.10
N LEU A 123 -13.75 9.00 -9.07
CA LEU A 123 -14.92 8.95 -9.96
C LEU A 123 -15.79 10.19 -9.84
N LEU A 124 -15.89 10.76 -8.63
CA LEU A 124 -16.63 11.98 -8.35
C LEU A 124 -15.87 13.27 -8.73
N SER A 125 -14.56 13.20 -8.99
CA SER A 125 -13.72 14.38 -9.23
C SER A 125 -14.05 15.24 -10.46
N PRO A 126 -14.64 14.71 -11.55
CA PRO A 126 -15.04 15.54 -12.69
C PRO A 126 -16.31 16.37 -12.44
N PHE A 127 -17.02 16.13 -11.33
CA PHE A 127 -18.29 16.79 -11.04
C PHE A 127 -18.10 17.95 -10.05
N ASP A 128 -18.79 19.06 -10.30
CA ASP A 128 -18.88 20.19 -9.37
C ASP A 128 -19.86 19.87 -8.23
N LEU A 129 -19.37 19.14 -7.23
CA LEU A 129 -20.18 18.69 -6.09
C LEU A 129 -20.16 19.70 -4.95
N ILE A 130 -21.35 20.06 -4.46
CA ILE A 130 -21.51 20.86 -3.23
C ILE A 130 -21.07 20.03 -2.00
N SER A 131 -21.35 18.72 -2.01
CA SER A 131 -20.91 17.80 -0.96
C SER A 131 -20.88 16.35 -1.47
N LYS A 132 -20.07 15.52 -0.81
CA LYS A 132 -20.04 14.07 -1.01
C LYS A 132 -19.91 13.36 0.34
N LYS A 133 -20.58 12.22 0.47
CA LYS A 133 -20.53 11.37 1.66
C LYS A 133 -20.62 9.89 1.24
N PRO A 134 -20.00 8.96 1.99
CA PRO A 134 -20.18 7.54 1.75
C PRO A 134 -21.66 7.14 1.83
N ILE A 135 -22.10 6.25 0.94
CA ILE A 135 -23.45 5.64 1.01
C ILE A 135 -23.56 4.77 2.26
N THR A 136 -22.56 3.91 2.46
CA THR A 136 -22.41 3.08 3.65
C THR A 136 -21.12 3.48 4.36
N PRO A 137 -21.19 4.24 5.46
CA PRO A 137 -20.00 4.61 6.22
C PRO A 137 -19.38 3.38 6.88
N VAL A 138 -18.06 3.22 6.74
CA VAL A 138 -17.32 2.27 7.57
C VAL A 138 -17.32 2.82 9.01
N PRO A 139 -17.77 2.07 10.02
CA PRO A 139 -17.82 2.56 11.39
C PRO A 139 -16.43 3.05 11.82
N HIS A 140 -16.36 4.26 12.37
CA HIS A 140 -15.15 4.75 13.01
C HIS A 140 -14.79 3.80 14.16
N ARG A 141 -13.80 2.93 13.97
CA ARG A 141 -13.10 2.34 15.12
C ARG A 141 -12.37 3.47 15.83
N GLU A 142 -12.63 3.62 17.13
CA GLU A 142 -12.03 4.62 18.01
C GLU A 142 -10.55 4.83 17.67
N GLU A 143 -10.22 6.10 17.41
CA GLU A 143 -8.92 6.67 17.03
C GLU A 143 -7.97 5.76 16.25
N SER A 144 -7.89 6.00 14.94
CA SER A 144 -6.84 5.45 14.09
C SER A 144 -5.48 5.98 14.55
N VAL A 145 -4.85 5.25 15.47
CA VAL A 145 -3.49 5.54 15.90
C VAL A 145 -2.56 5.28 14.71
N THR A 146 -1.97 6.34 14.18
CA THR A 146 -1.04 6.27 13.05
C THR A 146 0.35 5.93 13.56
N LYS A 147 0.96 4.90 12.97
CA LYS A 147 2.31 4.45 13.30
C LYS A 147 3.33 5.02 12.31
N LEU A 148 4.15 5.97 12.74
CA LEU A 148 5.36 6.41 12.05
C LEU A 148 6.53 5.49 12.43
N THR A 149 7.32 5.06 11.45
CA THR A 149 8.63 4.44 11.72
C THR A 149 9.72 5.44 11.35
N LEU A 150 10.56 5.79 12.32
CA LEU A 150 11.65 6.75 12.19
C LEU A 150 13.00 6.05 12.42
N PRO A 151 14.06 6.42 11.68
CA PRO A 151 15.41 6.02 12.05
C PRO A 151 15.82 6.68 13.39
N ILE A 152 16.58 5.97 14.23
CA ILE A 152 17.25 6.59 15.38
C ILE A 152 18.45 7.39 14.84
N SER A 153 18.36 8.71 14.94
CA SER A 153 19.43 9.67 14.59
C SER A 153 19.80 10.52 15.80
N GLU A 154 20.92 11.25 15.74
CA GLU A 154 21.30 12.24 16.76
C GLU A 154 20.23 13.31 16.97
N SER A 155 19.45 13.62 15.93
CA SER A 155 18.33 14.57 15.97
C SER A 155 17.04 14.02 16.60
N PHE A 156 16.95 12.72 16.91
CA PHE A 156 15.73 12.12 17.45
C PHE A 156 15.34 12.72 18.81
N SER A 157 16.31 12.97 19.69
CA SER A 157 16.06 13.55 21.01
C SER A 157 15.43 14.94 20.88
N GLN A 158 15.94 15.79 19.99
CA GLN A 158 15.39 17.12 19.73
C GLN A 158 13.97 17.06 19.18
N PHE A 159 13.72 16.13 18.25
CA PHE A 159 12.40 15.88 17.72
C PHE A 159 11.42 15.38 18.77
N TYR A 160 11.79 14.39 19.57
CA TYR A 160 10.93 13.84 20.61
C TYR A 160 10.57 14.90 21.66
N MET A 161 11.54 15.75 22.02
CA MET A 161 11.29 16.89 22.91
C MET A 161 10.38 17.94 22.26
N SER A 162 10.44 18.13 20.95
CA SER A 162 9.53 19.05 20.21
C SER A 162 8.07 18.58 20.18
N LEU A 163 7.82 17.29 20.48
CA LEU A 163 6.48 16.72 20.58
C LEU A 163 5.82 16.96 21.94
N SER A 164 6.45 17.70 22.86
CA SER A 164 5.91 18.01 24.19
C SER A 164 4.48 18.57 24.09
N GLY A 165 3.49 17.86 24.65
CA GLY A 165 2.07 18.21 24.59
C GLY A 165 1.25 17.49 23.51
N THR A 166 1.89 16.73 22.63
CA THR A 166 1.21 15.83 21.68
C THR A 166 1.19 14.41 22.25
N PRO A 167 0.03 13.75 22.39
CA PRO A 167 -0.03 12.36 22.85
C PRO A 167 0.58 11.43 21.80
N VAL A 168 1.82 10.99 22.05
CA VAL A 168 2.58 10.08 21.20
C VAL A 168 3.19 8.96 22.04
N SER A 169 2.99 7.70 21.63
CA SER A 169 3.69 6.55 22.20
C SER A 169 4.90 6.20 21.32
N ALA A 170 6.08 6.00 21.92
CA ALA A 170 7.28 5.59 21.23
C ALA A 170 7.68 4.17 21.63
N ARG A 171 7.92 3.28 20.66
CA ARG A 171 8.52 1.96 20.89
C ARG A 171 9.73 1.74 20.00
N LEU A 172 10.84 1.31 20.59
CA LEU A 172 11.98 0.83 19.81
C LEU A 172 11.61 -0.42 19.01
N SER A 173 12.18 -0.52 17.81
CA SER A 173 12.07 -1.66 16.91
C SER A 173 13.40 -1.85 16.21
N CYS A 174 13.90 -3.07 16.21
CA CYS A 174 15.21 -3.41 15.65
C CYS A 174 15.14 -4.22 14.36
N ILE A 175 13.94 -4.36 13.76
CA ILE A 175 13.70 -5.27 12.63
C ILE A 175 14.53 -4.89 11.39
N ASP A 176 14.77 -3.59 11.15
CA ASP A 176 15.52 -3.06 9.99
C ASP A 176 16.64 -2.07 10.43
N GLY A 177 17.25 -2.31 11.60
CA GLY A 177 18.15 -1.35 12.29
C GLY A 177 17.46 -0.60 13.44
N PRO A 178 18.18 0.27 14.17
CA PRO A 178 17.63 1.00 15.31
C PRO A 178 16.57 2.01 14.81
N THR A 179 15.30 1.64 14.92
CA THR A 179 14.16 2.47 14.51
C THR A 179 13.20 2.69 15.68
N ILE A 180 12.50 3.82 15.66
CA ILE A 180 11.46 4.13 16.64
C ILE A 180 10.11 4.17 15.94
N ASN A 181 9.19 3.37 16.44
CA ASN A 181 7.80 3.42 16.07
C ASN A 181 7.08 4.45 16.94
N LEU A 182 6.67 5.56 16.34
CA LEU A 182 5.81 6.55 16.98
C LEU A 182 4.36 6.27 16.63
N THR A 183 3.51 6.28 17.64
CA THR A 183 2.09 6.10 17.50
C THR A 183 1.39 7.34 18.00
N CYS A 184 0.71 8.07 17.12
CA CYS A 184 -0.03 9.30 17.42
C CYS A 184 -1.44 9.22 16.83
N SER A 185 -2.36 10.06 17.29
CA SER A 185 -3.67 10.18 16.64
C SER A 185 -3.52 10.70 15.20
N THR A 186 -4.48 10.37 14.32
CA THR A 186 -4.55 10.93 12.96
C THR A 186 -4.56 12.46 12.97
N MET A 187 -5.21 13.08 13.96
CA MET A 187 -5.26 14.54 14.12
C MET A 187 -3.89 15.16 14.36
N SER A 188 -3.02 14.45 15.10
CA SER A 188 -1.66 14.91 15.41
C SER A 188 -0.66 14.64 14.28
N LEU A 189 -0.98 13.74 13.33
CA LEU A 189 -0.07 13.29 12.28
C LEU A 189 0.55 14.44 11.44
N PRO A 190 -0.21 15.45 10.95
CA PRO A 190 0.39 16.53 10.16
C PRO A 190 1.42 17.34 10.94
N SER A 191 1.18 17.58 12.24
CA SER A 191 2.09 18.28 13.14
C SER A 191 3.35 17.46 13.39
N VAL A 192 3.20 16.17 13.72
CA VAL A 192 4.30 15.21 13.94
C VAL A 192 5.18 15.10 12.68
N MET A 193 4.57 15.03 11.49
CA MET A 193 5.28 14.96 10.21
C MET A 193 6.02 16.26 9.87
N LYS A 194 5.46 17.42 10.23
CA LYS A 194 6.09 18.72 10.06
C LYS A 194 7.32 18.84 10.96
N GLN A 195 7.17 18.55 12.25
CA GLN A 195 8.27 18.60 13.22
C GLN A 195 9.39 17.60 12.90
N ALA A 196 9.05 16.41 12.38
CA ALA A 196 10.04 15.44 11.92
C ALA A 196 10.88 16.01 10.77
N ARG A 197 10.23 16.67 9.79
CA ARG A 197 10.94 17.34 8.68
C ARG A 197 11.80 18.50 9.15
N ASP A 198 11.30 19.31 10.10
CA ASP A 198 12.00 20.50 10.60
C ASP A 198 13.35 20.15 11.26
N VAL A 199 13.51 18.93 11.79
CA VAL A 199 14.77 18.43 12.38
C VAL A 199 15.55 17.48 11.46
N GLY A 200 15.19 17.43 10.18
CA GLY A 200 15.84 16.58 9.17
C GLY A 200 15.54 15.08 9.30
N ILE A 201 14.55 14.69 10.10
CA ILE A 201 14.10 13.30 10.19
C ILE A 201 13.04 13.07 9.13
N LEU A 202 13.42 12.41 8.04
CA LEU A 202 12.46 11.91 7.07
C LEU A 202 11.86 10.61 7.61
N PRO A 203 10.53 10.54 7.79
CA PRO A 203 9.88 9.28 8.06
C PRO A 203 10.28 8.26 7.02
N ILE A 204 10.38 6.99 7.41
CA ILE A 204 10.59 5.89 6.47
C ILE A 204 9.27 5.69 5.70
N GLY A 205 8.96 6.64 4.83
CA GLY A 205 7.82 6.70 3.94
C GLY A 205 8.37 6.69 2.54
N ALA A 206 8.09 5.60 1.82
CA ALA A 206 8.45 5.48 0.42
C ALA A 206 7.65 6.51 -0.39
N GLU A 207 8.26 7.69 -0.59
CA GLU A 207 7.73 8.75 -1.44
C GLU A 207 7.44 8.20 -2.86
N GLU A 208 8.26 7.24 -3.32
CA GLU A 208 8.06 6.54 -4.59
C GLU A 208 6.84 5.60 -4.58
N ILE A 209 6.53 4.91 -3.48
CA ILE A 209 5.37 4.00 -3.42
C ILE A 209 4.07 4.78 -3.19
N ARG A 210 4.13 5.89 -2.44
CA ARG A 210 3.03 6.85 -2.39
C ARG A 210 2.72 7.40 -3.77
N LYS A 211 3.75 7.69 -4.57
CA LYS A 211 3.57 8.01 -6.00
C LYS A 211 2.95 6.84 -6.77
N VAL A 212 3.30 5.57 -6.54
CA VAL A 212 2.63 4.41 -7.20
C VAL A 212 1.11 4.41 -6.95
N ILE A 213 0.66 4.62 -5.70
CA ILE A 213 -0.76 4.59 -5.36
C ILE A 213 -1.47 5.88 -5.77
N LEU A 214 -0.88 7.04 -5.50
CA LEU A 214 -1.42 8.32 -5.94
C LEU A 214 -1.50 8.35 -7.48
N PHE A 215 -0.51 7.77 -8.17
CA PHE A 215 -0.51 7.63 -9.61
C PHE A 215 -1.43 6.51 -10.10
N PHE A 216 -1.75 5.46 -9.34
CA PHE A 216 -2.85 4.54 -9.69
C PHE A 216 -4.21 5.25 -9.65
N ILE A 217 -4.41 6.13 -8.67
CA ILE A 217 -5.60 6.98 -8.56
C ILE A 217 -5.59 8.09 -9.63
N LEU A 218 -4.42 8.65 -9.96
CA LEU A 218 -4.27 9.69 -10.98
C LEU A 218 -4.16 9.14 -12.41
N THR A 219 -3.76 7.90 -12.67
CA THR A 219 -3.74 7.37 -14.05
C THR A 219 -5.14 7.01 -14.52
N LEU A 220 -6.04 6.67 -13.59
CA LEU A 220 -7.46 6.64 -13.90
C LEU A 220 -7.93 8.02 -14.42
N ARG A 221 -7.30 9.13 -13.98
CA ARG A 221 -7.57 10.52 -14.43
C ARG A 221 -7.13 10.80 -15.88
N ASP A 222 -6.06 10.15 -16.36
CA ASP A 222 -5.40 10.47 -17.64
C ASP A 222 -5.76 9.48 -18.77
N GLY A 223 -6.75 8.62 -18.57
CA GLY A 223 -7.29 7.73 -19.60
C GLY A 223 -8.24 8.39 -20.59
N GLN A 224 -7.87 9.57 -21.11
CA GLN A 224 -8.44 10.15 -22.35
C GLN A 224 -7.57 9.79 -23.55
#